data_AF-A0A945PIX2-F1
#
_entry.id   AF-A0A945PIX2-F1
#
_cell.length_a   1.000
_cell.length_b   1.000
_cell.length_c   1.000
_cell.angle_alpha   90.00
_cell.angle_beta   90.00
_cell.angle_gamma   90.00
#
_symmetry.space_group_name_H-M   'P 1'
#
loop_
_entity.id
_entity.type
_entity.pdbx_description
1 polymer ?
#
loop_
_entity_poly.entity_id
_entity_poly.type
_entity_poly.pdbx_seq_one_letter_code
_entity_poly.pdbx_strand_id
1 'polypeptide(L)'
;MAVDAIKLTTTIEVTAAAALLCLSLVCAANEATVSPVNSSKWFHQTQLPNGHSWFNNEQQHYTDRITNAYISDGTLKIVAKKESFTDQGKTKHYTSARLNSKFAFKYGRVEVRAKLPAGVGTWPAIWTLGKNIMEPGAYWQTQGYGTTSWPGCGEIDIMEHWGSRPNFVQSAMHTKSSSGDTVNKGGQTIATATTDFHIYAMTWSAESIVFSVDDKVHYRYQPRKKNSRTWPFDREQYIILNLAIESGIYSSFNSAQMEIDYVRIYAEGAFSGGQPVWSDEFD
;
A
#
# COMPACT_ATOMS: atom_id res chain seq x y z
N MET A 1 18.55 -35.02 68.19
CA MET A 1 18.52 -34.67 66.76
C MET A 1 17.55 -33.51 66.60
N ALA A 2 18.08 -32.29 66.47
CA ALA A 2 17.35 -31.12 66.01
C ALA A 2 18.34 -30.37 65.12
N VAL A 3 17.99 -30.19 63.85
CA VAL A 3 18.80 -29.49 62.86
C VAL A 3 18.14 -28.13 62.70
N ASP A 4 18.81 -27.08 63.17
CA ASP A 4 18.33 -25.70 63.02
C ASP A 4 18.46 -25.27 61.56
N ALA A 5 17.32 -24.86 60.98
CA ALA A 5 17.26 -24.29 59.64
C ALA A 5 17.72 -22.83 59.67
N ILE A 6 18.89 -22.56 59.10
CA ILE A 6 19.38 -21.21 58.86
C ILE A 6 18.54 -20.58 57.73
N LYS A 7 17.63 -19.65 58.07
CA LYS A 7 16.99 -18.76 57.10
C LYS A 7 17.98 -17.63 56.73
N LEU A 8 18.64 -17.75 55.59
CA LEU A 8 19.26 -16.60 54.93
C LEU A 8 18.15 -15.75 54.31
N THR A 9 17.87 -14.61 54.91
CA THR A 9 17.01 -13.58 54.31
C THR A 9 17.93 -12.55 53.69
N THR A 10 18.16 -12.64 52.39
CA THR A 10 18.94 -11.65 51.64
C THR A 10 18.01 -10.51 51.25
N THR A 11 18.01 -9.42 52.03
CA THR A 11 17.41 -8.15 51.59
C THR A 11 18.27 -7.57 50.48
N ILE A 12 17.78 -7.62 49.24
CA ILE A 12 18.37 -6.89 48.12
C ILE A 12 17.92 -5.43 48.26
N GLU A 13 18.82 -4.56 48.73
CA GLU A 13 18.62 -3.12 48.62
C GLU A 13 18.78 -2.72 47.15
N VAL A 14 17.65 -2.57 46.45
CA VAL A 14 17.64 -1.94 45.13
C VAL A 14 17.89 -0.45 45.35
N THR A 15 19.13 -0.01 45.09
CA THR A 15 19.47 1.41 45.17
C THR A 15 18.64 2.20 44.17
N ALA A 16 18.30 3.46 44.50
CA ALA A 16 17.56 4.34 43.59
C ALA A 16 18.22 4.44 42.20
N ALA A 17 19.55 4.30 42.11
CA ALA A 17 20.30 4.25 40.86
C ALA A 17 20.00 2.99 40.02
N ALA A 18 19.86 1.81 40.64
CA ALA A 18 19.49 0.58 39.93
C ALA A 18 18.03 0.60 39.46
N ALA A 19 17.12 1.18 40.25
CA ALA A 19 15.74 1.42 39.83
C ALA A 19 15.66 2.44 38.68
N LEU A 20 16.47 3.50 38.71
CA LEU A 20 16.56 4.48 37.60
C LEU A 20 17.19 3.87 36.34
N LEU A 21 18.17 2.97 36.49
CA LEU A 21 18.77 2.25 35.37
C LEU A 21 17.77 1.26 34.75
N CYS A 22 17.02 0.54 35.57
CA CYS A 22 15.96 -0.36 35.11
C CYS A 22 14.82 0.43 34.44
N LEU A 23 14.43 1.57 34.99
CA LEU A 23 13.47 2.49 34.37
C LEU A 23 14.01 3.07 33.06
N SER A 24 15.32 3.36 32.96
CA SER A 24 15.95 3.84 31.73
C SER A 24 16.08 2.76 30.65
N LEU A 25 16.32 1.49 31.01
CA LEU A 25 16.32 0.37 30.07
C LEU A 25 14.89 -0.01 29.63
N VAL A 26 13.91 0.09 30.53
CA VAL A 26 12.50 -0.14 30.19
C VAL A 26 11.95 0.99 29.31
N CYS A 27 12.40 2.24 29.50
CA CYS A 27 12.07 3.36 28.59
C CYS A 27 12.80 3.28 27.24
N ALA A 28 13.99 2.68 27.17
CA ALA A 28 14.71 2.47 25.91
C ALA A 28 14.20 1.28 25.09
N ALA A 29 13.38 0.41 25.68
CA ALA A 29 12.84 -0.78 25.02
C ALA A 29 11.55 -0.54 24.21
N ASN A 30 11.07 0.71 24.08
CA ASN A 30 9.73 0.96 23.52
C ASN A 30 9.60 2.14 22.53
N GLU A 31 10.71 2.66 22.01
CA GLU A 31 10.67 3.43 20.76
C GLU A 31 10.72 2.40 19.63
N ALA A 32 9.58 2.10 18.99
CA ALA A 32 9.55 1.24 17.82
C ALA A 32 10.57 1.77 16.81
N THR A 33 11.58 0.96 16.48
CA THR A 33 12.62 1.35 15.52
C THR A 33 11.99 1.45 14.14
N VAL A 34 11.71 2.68 13.71
CA VAL A 34 11.21 2.96 12.37
C VAL A 34 12.37 2.99 11.37
N SER A 35 12.21 2.33 10.23
CA SER A 35 13.18 2.33 9.13
C SER A 35 12.57 2.94 7.87
N PRO A 36 13.37 3.61 7.02
CA PRO A 36 12.87 4.13 5.75
C PRO A 36 12.49 2.99 4.79
N VAL A 37 11.59 3.28 3.85
CA VAL A 37 11.24 2.36 2.76
C VAL A 37 12.49 2.04 1.92
N ASN A 38 12.66 0.77 1.54
CA ASN A 38 13.80 0.34 0.74
C ASN A 38 13.82 1.03 -0.64
N SER A 39 14.73 1.99 -0.80
CA SER A 39 14.85 2.81 -2.01
C SER A 39 15.37 2.04 -3.23
N SER A 40 15.90 0.83 -3.08
CA SER A 40 16.22 -0.05 -4.21
C SER A 40 14.98 -0.72 -4.81
N LYS A 41 13.91 -0.84 -4.01
CA LYS A 41 12.64 -1.51 -4.38
C LYS A 41 11.53 -0.51 -4.70
N TRP A 42 11.48 0.63 -4.01
CA TRP A 42 10.40 1.60 -4.11
C TRP A 42 10.90 3.00 -4.45
N PHE A 43 10.03 3.74 -5.11
CA PHE A 43 10.21 5.15 -5.44
C PHE A 43 9.02 5.96 -4.90
N HIS A 44 9.29 7.05 -4.19
CA HIS A 44 8.24 7.95 -3.71
C HIS A 44 7.85 8.94 -4.81
N GLN A 45 6.58 8.92 -5.20
CA GLN A 45 6.05 9.87 -6.18
C GLN A 45 5.51 11.11 -5.47
N THR A 46 6.25 12.22 -5.55
CA THR A 46 5.92 13.48 -4.87
C THR A 46 5.49 14.59 -5.82
N GLN A 47 5.90 14.52 -7.09
CA GLN A 47 5.57 15.53 -8.10
C GLN A 47 4.07 15.52 -8.45
N LEU A 48 3.44 16.70 -8.42
CA LEU A 48 2.06 16.88 -8.85
C LEU A 48 1.96 16.68 -10.37
N PRO A 49 1.16 15.71 -10.85
CA PRO A 49 1.18 15.29 -12.25
C PRO A 49 0.67 16.36 -13.24
N ASN A 50 -0.11 17.34 -12.76
CA ASN A 50 -0.59 18.48 -13.55
C ASN A 50 -0.06 19.85 -13.04
N GLY A 51 0.91 19.84 -12.13
CA GLY A 51 1.47 21.04 -11.49
C GLY A 51 0.54 21.77 -10.50
N HIS A 52 -0.65 21.24 -10.21
CA HIS A 52 -1.66 21.88 -9.35
C HIS A 52 -2.19 20.98 -8.23
N SER A 53 -2.56 19.74 -8.57
CA SER A 53 -3.13 18.77 -7.64
C SER A 53 -2.94 17.36 -8.19
N TRP A 54 -3.04 16.36 -7.30
CA TRP A 54 -3.33 14.99 -7.69
C TRP A 54 -4.68 14.92 -8.40
N PHE A 55 -4.88 13.86 -9.19
CA PHE A 55 -6.12 13.63 -9.93
C PHE A 55 -7.31 13.36 -8.99
N ASN A 56 -8.48 13.08 -9.55
CA ASN A 56 -9.68 12.64 -8.81
C ASN A 56 -10.13 13.55 -7.66
N ASN A 57 -9.79 14.85 -7.71
CA ASN A 57 -10.06 15.81 -6.63
C ASN A 57 -9.50 15.37 -5.27
N GLU A 58 -8.34 14.72 -5.27
CA GLU A 58 -7.63 14.26 -4.08
C GLU A 58 -7.03 15.43 -3.26
N GLN A 59 -7.13 15.34 -1.93
CA GLN A 59 -6.86 16.46 -1.02
C GLN A 59 -5.45 16.48 -0.43
N GLN A 60 -4.68 15.41 -0.58
CA GLN A 60 -3.35 15.24 0.00
C GLN A 60 -2.21 15.67 -0.92
N HIS A 61 -1.07 16.02 -0.34
CA HIS A 61 0.23 15.93 -0.99
C HIS A 61 0.86 14.57 -0.67
N TYR A 62 1.42 13.88 -1.68
CA TYR A 62 2.27 12.72 -1.42
C TYR A 62 3.70 13.19 -1.15
N THR A 63 4.33 12.64 -0.12
CA THR A 63 5.70 13.02 0.30
C THR A 63 6.60 11.79 0.42
N ASP A 64 7.90 12.03 0.53
CA ASP A 64 8.94 11.05 0.84
C ASP A 64 9.36 11.07 2.33
N ARG A 65 8.59 11.76 3.18
CA ARG A 65 8.90 11.88 4.61
C ARG A 65 8.64 10.56 5.32
N ILE A 66 9.52 10.23 6.26
CA ILE A 66 9.39 9.06 7.15
C ILE A 66 8.06 9.05 7.93
N THR A 67 7.40 10.19 8.08
CA THR A 67 6.10 10.28 8.77
C THR A 67 4.92 9.84 7.91
N ASN A 68 5.10 9.67 6.59
CA ASN A 68 4.07 9.24 5.66
C ASN A 68 4.31 7.83 5.11
N ALA A 69 5.56 7.36 5.05
CA ALA A 69 5.85 5.95 4.79
C ALA A 69 7.13 5.48 5.48
N TYR A 70 7.03 4.37 6.20
CA TYR A 70 8.11 3.78 6.99
C TYR A 70 7.83 2.31 7.27
N ILE A 71 8.87 1.59 7.66
CA ILE A 71 8.82 0.20 8.10
C ILE A 71 8.91 0.17 9.62
N SER A 72 8.00 -0.56 10.26
CA SER A 72 8.07 -0.88 11.69
C SER A 72 7.37 -2.20 11.95
N ASP A 73 7.90 -2.99 12.89
CA ASP A 73 7.31 -4.27 13.32
C ASP A 73 7.06 -5.23 12.14
N GLY A 74 8.02 -5.33 11.21
CA GLY A 74 7.96 -6.23 10.05
C GLY A 74 6.91 -5.87 8.99
N THR A 75 6.47 -4.61 8.94
CA THR A 75 5.43 -4.18 7.99
C THR A 75 5.68 -2.76 7.51
N LEU A 76 5.25 -2.48 6.27
CA LEU A 76 5.16 -1.13 5.73
C LEU A 76 3.92 -0.42 6.28
N LYS A 77 4.10 0.79 6.77
CA LYS A 77 3.02 1.74 7.07
C LYS A 77 2.99 2.82 5.99
N ILE A 78 1.84 3.01 5.34
CA ILE A 78 1.53 4.22 4.55
C ILE A 78 0.52 5.03 5.34
N VAL A 79 0.93 6.22 5.78
CA VAL A 79 0.18 7.05 6.73
C VAL A 79 -0.26 8.35 6.09
N ALA A 80 -1.57 8.57 6.07
CA ALA A 80 -2.15 9.86 5.71
C ALA A 80 -2.42 10.68 6.98
N LYS A 81 -2.07 11.96 6.97
CA LYS A 81 -2.15 12.87 8.13
C LYS A 81 -2.84 14.16 7.76
N LYS A 82 -3.60 14.72 8.70
CA LYS A 82 -4.10 16.10 8.64
C LYS A 82 -3.01 17.05 9.08
N GLU A 83 -2.39 17.72 8.13
CA GLU A 83 -1.37 18.73 8.39
C GLU A 83 -1.31 19.71 7.21
N SER A 84 -1.05 20.98 7.50
CA SER A 84 -0.82 21.96 6.44
C SER A 84 0.58 21.76 5.87
N PHE A 85 0.67 21.49 4.57
CA PHE A 85 1.93 21.23 3.88
C PHE A 85 1.96 21.98 2.55
N THR A 86 3.03 22.73 2.32
CA THR A 86 3.28 23.47 1.08
C THR A 86 4.45 22.85 0.35
N ASP A 87 4.20 22.39 -0.87
CA ASP A 87 5.21 21.89 -1.79
C ASP A 87 4.84 22.26 -3.23
N GLN A 88 5.84 22.45 -4.09
CA GLN A 88 5.66 22.88 -5.49
C GLN A 88 4.80 24.15 -5.62
N GLY A 89 4.86 25.04 -4.63
CA GLY A 89 4.06 26.27 -4.58
C GLY A 89 2.57 26.06 -4.32
N LYS A 90 2.15 24.87 -3.89
CA LYS A 90 0.75 24.51 -3.58
C LYS A 90 0.63 24.07 -2.14
N THR A 91 -0.30 24.65 -1.40
CA THR A 91 -0.64 24.23 -0.04
C THR A 91 -1.81 23.24 -0.07
N LYS A 92 -1.65 22.14 0.65
CA LYS A 92 -2.72 21.18 0.96
C LYS A 92 -2.81 20.97 2.47
N HIS A 93 -3.93 20.43 2.93
CA HIS A 93 -4.21 20.22 4.37
C HIS A 93 -4.07 18.76 4.81
N TYR A 94 -3.59 17.91 3.90
CA TYR A 94 -3.31 16.52 4.17
C TYR A 94 -2.01 16.12 3.49
N THR A 95 -1.32 15.15 4.08
CA THR A 95 -0.15 14.50 3.49
C THR A 95 -0.35 13.00 3.50
N SER A 96 0.33 12.29 2.61
CA SER A 96 0.34 10.82 2.56
C SER A 96 1.59 10.34 1.78
N ALA A 97 1.64 9.08 1.38
CA ALA A 97 2.65 8.54 0.46
C ALA A 97 2.01 7.79 -0.73
N ARG A 98 2.73 7.83 -1.86
CA ARG A 98 2.46 7.05 -3.07
C ARG A 98 3.78 6.43 -3.52
N LEU A 99 3.85 5.11 -3.47
CA LEU A 99 5.04 4.33 -3.76
C LEU A 99 4.89 3.61 -5.10
N ASN A 100 5.89 3.73 -5.96
CA ASN A 100 5.97 3.02 -7.24
C ASN A 100 7.04 1.93 -7.11
N SER A 101 6.72 0.70 -7.49
CA SER A 101 7.74 -0.36 -7.52
C SER A 101 8.77 -0.06 -8.61
N LYS A 102 10.06 -0.22 -8.27
CA LYS A 102 11.19 -0.21 -9.22
C LYS A 102 11.32 -1.53 -9.98
N PHE A 103 10.41 -2.46 -9.72
CA PHE A 103 10.19 -3.68 -10.48
C PHE A 103 8.93 -3.55 -11.32
N ALA A 104 9.01 -3.99 -12.58
CA ALA A 104 7.89 -4.09 -13.49
C ALA A 104 7.85 -5.52 -14.04
N PHE A 105 6.66 -6.02 -14.32
CA PHE A 105 6.44 -7.42 -14.67
C PHE A 105 5.31 -7.55 -15.69
N LYS A 106 5.31 -8.65 -16.43
CA LYS A 106 4.19 -9.04 -17.30
C LYS A 106 3.71 -10.42 -16.89
N TYR A 107 2.40 -10.53 -16.64
CA TYR A 107 1.73 -11.76 -16.21
C TYR A 107 2.25 -12.28 -14.86
N GLY A 108 1.59 -13.31 -14.35
CA GLY A 108 1.89 -13.89 -13.05
C GLY A 108 0.83 -13.59 -12.00
N ARG A 109 1.20 -13.82 -10.74
CA ARG A 109 0.33 -13.57 -9.59
C ARG A 109 0.95 -12.53 -8.68
N VAL A 110 0.17 -11.53 -8.30
CA VAL A 110 0.51 -10.57 -7.25
C VAL A 110 -0.27 -10.94 -6.01
N GLU A 111 0.39 -10.96 -4.87
CA GLU A 111 -0.21 -11.05 -3.55
C GLU A 111 0.29 -9.88 -2.69
N VAL A 112 -0.65 -9.14 -2.14
CA VAL A 112 -0.36 -8.09 -1.16
C VAL A 112 -1.15 -8.40 0.10
N ARG A 113 -0.45 -8.71 1.19
CA ARG A 113 -1.09 -8.92 2.49
C ARG A 113 -1.16 -7.61 3.23
N ALA A 114 -2.37 -7.08 3.41
CA ALA A 114 -2.57 -5.74 3.96
C ALA A 114 -3.79 -5.65 4.89
N LYS A 115 -3.75 -4.68 5.79
CA LYS A 115 -4.86 -4.20 6.62
C LYS A 115 -5.16 -2.76 6.23
N LEU A 116 -6.43 -2.46 5.98
CA LEU A 116 -6.85 -1.17 5.41
C LEU A 116 -7.17 -0.15 6.51
N PRO A 117 -7.00 1.15 6.24
CA PRO A 117 -7.49 2.20 7.12
C PRO A 117 -9.01 2.20 7.23
N ALA A 118 -9.51 2.52 8.42
CA ALA A 118 -10.88 2.96 8.61
C ALA A 118 -10.97 4.50 8.59
N GLY A 119 -12.18 5.02 8.35
CA GLY A 119 -12.49 6.44 8.50
C GLY A 119 -12.99 7.07 7.20
N VAL A 120 -14.12 7.76 7.26
CA VAL A 120 -14.74 8.36 6.08
C VAL A 120 -13.79 9.34 5.39
N GLY A 121 -13.61 9.13 4.08
CA GLY A 121 -12.74 9.92 3.20
C GLY A 121 -11.33 9.37 3.02
N THR A 122 -10.97 8.24 3.65
CA THR A 122 -9.74 7.51 3.29
C THR A 122 -9.96 6.66 2.05
N TRP A 123 -9.00 6.69 1.12
CA TRP A 123 -9.02 5.88 -0.10
C TRP A 123 -7.66 5.19 -0.32
N PRO A 124 -7.41 4.05 0.36
CA PRO A 124 -6.25 3.20 0.08
C PRO A 124 -6.40 2.48 -1.26
N ALA A 125 -5.29 2.31 -1.96
CA ALA A 125 -5.24 1.57 -3.22
C ALA A 125 -3.98 0.71 -3.35
N ILE A 126 -4.17 -0.49 -3.90
CA ILE A 126 -3.14 -1.40 -4.41
C ILE A 126 -3.48 -1.63 -5.88
N TRP A 127 -2.64 -1.14 -6.78
CA TRP A 127 -2.99 -1.05 -8.19
C TRP A 127 -1.74 -1.06 -9.07
N THR A 128 -1.93 -1.06 -10.38
CA THR A 128 -0.83 -1.01 -11.34
C THR A 128 -1.07 0.00 -12.45
N LEU A 129 0.03 0.55 -12.97
CA LEU A 129 0.05 1.26 -14.25
C LEU A 129 1.04 0.61 -15.21
N GLY A 130 0.77 0.77 -16.51
CA GLY A 130 1.71 0.32 -17.53
C GLY A 130 3.03 1.04 -17.39
N LYS A 131 4.15 0.30 -17.49
CA LYS A 131 5.52 0.87 -17.45
C LYS A 131 5.73 1.98 -18.48
N ASN A 132 4.94 1.96 -19.55
CA ASN A 132 4.95 2.94 -20.62
C ASN A 132 4.10 4.21 -20.34
N ILE A 133 3.59 4.40 -19.12
CA ILE A 133 2.76 5.54 -18.74
C ILE A 133 3.49 6.88 -18.93
N MET A 134 2.79 7.86 -19.51
CA MET A 134 3.19 9.28 -19.49
C MET A 134 2.54 10.00 -18.32
N GLU A 135 3.04 9.75 -17.10
CA GLU A 135 2.62 10.43 -15.87
C GLU A 135 3.82 11.17 -15.28
N PRO A 136 3.80 12.52 -15.23
CA PRO A 136 4.90 13.28 -14.67
C PRO A 136 5.20 12.86 -13.23
N GLY A 137 6.48 12.56 -12.97
CA GLY A 137 6.97 12.16 -11.65
C GLY A 137 6.88 10.66 -11.37
N ALA A 138 6.15 9.87 -12.16
CA ALA A 138 6.13 8.42 -11.97
C ALA A 138 7.51 7.80 -12.27
N TYR A 139 7.98 6.84 -11.46
CA TYR A 139 9.31 6.26 -11.59
C TYR A 139 9.69 5.91 -13.04
N TRP A 140 8.93 5.04 -13.70
CA TRP A 140 9.24 4.60 -15.07
C TRP A 140 9.17 5.71 -16.12
N GLN A 141 8.32 6.73 -15.91
CA GLN A 141 8.33 7.93 -16.76
C GLN A 141 9.65 8.70 -16.61
N THR A 142 10.13 8.91 -15.38
CA THR A 142 11.43 9.58 -15.12
C THR A 142 12.62 8.78 -15.67
N GLN A 143 12.47 7.47 -15.83
CA GLN A 143 13.46 6.59 -16.46
C GLN A 143 13.37 6.57 -18.00
N GLY A 144 12.48 7.36 -18.62
CA GLY A 144 12.37 7.50 -20.07
C GLY A 144 11.44 6.50 -20.77
N TYR A 145 10.65 5.72 -20.04
CA TYR A 145 9.73 4.72 -20.65
C TYR A 145 8.37 5.32 -21.08
N GLY A 146 8.05 6.54 -20.69
CA GLY A 146 6.75 7.15 -20.92
C GLY A 146 6.46 7.38 -22.42
N THR A 147 5.50 6.64 -22.96
CA THR A 147 5.07 6.72 -24.37
C THR A 147 3.56 6.68 -24.57
N THR A 148 2.78 6.40 -23.53
CA THR A 148 1.32 6.27 -23.62
C THR A 148 0.63 6.91 -22.42
N SER A 149 -0.26 7.86 -22.66
CA SER A 149 -1.10 8.43 -21.61
C SER A 149 -2.17 7.45 -21.11
N TRP A 150 -2.60 7.63 -19.87
CA TRP A 150 -3.79 6.98 -19.32
C TRP A 150 -5.05 7.34 -20.14
N PRO A 151 -6.03 6.42 -20.32
CA PRO A 151 -6.08 5.02 -19.85
C PRO A 151 -5.42 4.03 -20.84
N GLY A 152 -4.69 4.53 -21.84
CA GLY A 152 -4.11 3.71 -22.90
C GLY A 152 -2.95 2.81 -22.46
N CYS A 153 -2.27 3.17 -21.39
CA CYS A 153 -1.23 2.35 -20.73
C CYS A 153 -1.82 1.13 -19.99
N GLY A 154 -3.14 1.12 -19.75
CA GLY A 154 -3.79 0.21 -18.84
C GLY A 154 -3.58 0.61 -17.38
N GLU A 155 -4.63 0.43 -16.59
CA GLU A 155 -4.62 0.46 -15.13
C GLU A 155 -5.39 -0.76 -14.61
N ILE A 156 -4.83 -1.39 -13.59
CA ILE A 156 -5.36 -2.58 -12.93
C ILE A 156 -5.48 -2.28 -11.44
N ASP A 157 -6.70 -2.12 -10.95
CA ASP A 157 -6.94 -1.90 -9.53
C ASP A 157 -7.13 -3.25 -8.85
N ILE A 158 -6.10 -3.71 -8.13
CA ILE A 158 -6.13 -4.99 -7.41
C ILE A 158 -7.06 -4.83 -6.20
N MET A 159 -6.95 -3.71 -5.49
CA MET A 159 -7.81 -3.36 -4.38
C MET A 159 -7.94 -1.83 -4.29
N GLU A 160 -9.18 -1.37 -4.28
CA GLU A 160 -9.57 -0.07 -3.75
C GLU A 160 -10.57 -0.25 -2.61
N HIS A 161 -10.51 0.67 -1.65
CA HIS A 161 -11.47 0.77 -0.56
C HIS A 161 -11.79 2.24 -0.31
N TRP A 162 -13.03 2.54 0.10
CA TRP A 162 -13.48 3.88 0.47
C TRP A 162 -13.99 3.84 1.89
N GLY A 163 -13.48 4.70 2.76
CA GLY A 163 -13.90 4.74 4.16
C GLY A 163 -15.38 5.10 4.35
N SER A 164 -16.03 5.68 3.34
CA SER A 164 -17.49 5.90 3.28
C SER A 164 -18.30 4.61 3.07
N ARG A 165 -17.64 3.52 2.63
CA ARG A 165 -18.19 2.19 2.38
C ARG A 165 -17.38 1.17 3.18
N PRO A 166 -17.47 1.18 4.52
CA PRO A 166 -16.63 0.35 5.37
C PRO A 166 -16.71 -1.12 4.93
N ASN A 167 -15.56 -1.80 4.96
CA ASN A 167 -15.41 -3.21 4.62
C ASN A 167 -15.69 -3.61 3.16
N PHE A 168 -16.17 -2.71 2.29
CA PHE A 168 -16.30 -3.01 0.87
C PHE A 168 -14.99 -2.76 0.14
N VAL A 169 -14.49 -3.77 -0.57
CA VAL A 169 -13.31 -3.68 -1.44
C VAL A 169 -13.70 -3.94 -2.88
N GLN A 170 -13.01 -3.28 -3.81
CA GLN A 170 -13.29 -3.35 -5.24
C GLN A 170 -12.01 -3.60 -6.03
N SER A 171 -12.14 -4.36 -7.11
CA SER A 171 -11.16 -4.39 -8.19
C SER A 171 -11.78 -3.84 -9.47
N ALA A 172 -10.98 -3.16 -10.27
CA ALA A 172 -11.45 -2.48 -11.46
C ALA A 172 -10.40 -2.51 -12.58
N MET A 173 -10.87 -2.33 -13.82
CA MET A 173 -10.04 -2.25 -15.01
C MET A 173 -10.30 -0.97 -15.75
N HIS A 174 -9.22 -0.27 -16.07
CA HIS A 174 -9.26 1.01 -16.76
C HIS A 174 -8.54 0.88 -18.10
N THR A 175 -9.31 1.09 -19.17
CA THR A 175 -8.89 0.90 -20.56
C THR A 175 -9.50 2.00 -21.43
N LYS A 176 -9.09 2.13 -22.70
CA LYS A 176 -9.74 3.09 -23.62
C LYS A 176 -11.20 2.75 -23.93
N SER A 177 -11.66 1.55 -23.60
CA SER A 177 -13.06 1.14 -23.79
C SER A 177 -13.95 1.48 -22.60
N SER A 178 -13.39 1.63 -21.40
CA SER A 178 -14.09 1.95 -20.16
C SER A 178 -13.06 2.37 -19.11
N SER A 179 -13.18 3.58 -18.58
CA SER A 179 -12.25 4.23 -17.65
C SER A 179 -12.97 5.35 -16.89
N GLY A 180 -12.45 5.79 -15.74
CA GLY A 180 -13.15 6.71 -14.84
C GLY A 180 -14.14 5.92 -14.00
N ASP A 181 -15.44 6.19 -14.10
CA ASP A 181 -16.47 5.31 -13.54
C ASP A 181 -16.65 4.05 -14.41
N THR A 182 -15.61 3.23 -14.46
CA THR A 182 -15.54 2.06 -15.32
C THR A 182 -16.65 1.07 -15.00
N VAL A 183 -17.23 0.47 -16.03
CA VAL A 183 -18.18 -0.66 -15.85
C VAL A 183 -17.45 -1.98 -15.57
N ASN A 184 -16.14 -2.03 -15.82
CA ASN A 184 -15.32 -3.22 -15.67
C ASN A 184 -14.81 -3.34 -14.23
N LYS A 185 -15.73 -3.57 -13.29
CA LYS A 185 -15.44 -3.65 -11.85
C LYS A 185 -16.23 -4.76 -11.16
N GLY A 186 -15.70 -5.25 -10.05
CA GLY A 186 -16.37 -6.18 -9.15
C GLY A 186 -15.82 -6.02 -7.73
N GLY A 187 -16.58 -6.41 -6.72
CA GLY A 187 -16.18 -6.21 -5.34
C GLY A 187 -16.86 -7.17 -4.37
N GLN A 188 -16.40 -7.15 -3.14
CA GLN A 188 -16.93 -7.96 -2.05
C GLN A 188 -16.82 -7.21 -0.72
N THR A 189 -17.64 -7.60 0.25
CA THR A 189 -17.57 -7.10 1.62
C THR A 189 -16.77 -8.07 2.48
N ILE A 190 -15.76 -7.56 3.17
CA ILE A 190 -14.89 -8.30 4.08
C ILE A 190 -15.02 -7.66 5.46
N ALA A 191 -15.74 -8.31 6.37
CA ALA A 191 -16.11 -7.73 7.67
C ALA A 191 -14.93 -7.19 8.49
N THR A 192 -13.73 -7.76 8.27
CA THR A 192 -12.50 -7.47 9.00
C THR A 192 -11.47 -6.69 8.18
N ALA A 193 -11.82 -6.13 7.01
CA ALA A 193 -10.88 -5.44 6.11
C ALA A 193 -10.02 -4.36 6.80
N THR A 194 -10.57 -3.74 7.84
CA THR A 194 -9.95 -2.64 8.62
C THR A 194 -9.37 -3.07 9.97
N THR A 195 -9.56 -4.33 10.35
CA THR A 195 -9.15 -4.86 11.66
C THR A 195 -8.14 -6.00 11.55
N ASP A 196 -8.21 -6.79 10.48
CA ASP A 196 -7.30 -7.91 10.20
C ASP A 196 -6.57 -7.73 8.86
N PHE A 197 -5.48 -8.48 8.71
CA PHE A 197 -4.78 -8.60 7.44
C PHE A 197 -5.50 -9.57 6.51
N HIS A 198 -5.60 -9.18 5.24
CA HIS A 198 -6.15 -9.99 4.16
C HIS A 198 -5.18 -10.04 2.98
N ILE A 199 -5.24 -11.12 2.19
CA ILE A 199 -4.43 -11.27 0.99
C ILE A 199 -5.23 -10.77 -0.20
N TYR A 200 -4.89 -9.58 -0.70
CA TYR A 200 -5.42 -9.02 -1.94
C TYR A 200 -4.59 -9.54 -3.10
N ALA A 201 -5.21 -10.31 -3.99
CA ALA A 201 -4.49 -11.01 -5.04
C ALA A 201 -5.04 -10.72 -6.44
N MET A 202 -4.12 -10.69 -7.39
CA MET A 202 -4.38 -10.65 -8.82
C MET A 202 -3.65 -11.80 -9.50
N THR A 203 -4.34 -12.60 -10.31
CA THR A 203 -3.73 -13.53 -11.25
C THR A 203 -3.95 -13.03 -12.67
N TRP A 204 -2.85 -12.71 -13.36
CA TRP A 204 -2.83 -12.11 -14.68
C TRP A 204 -2.11 -13.03 -15.66
N SER A 205 -2.77 -13.32 -16.78
CA SER A 205 -2.25 -14.10 -17.90
C SER A 205 -2.55 -13.37 -19.22
N ALA A 206 -2.08 -13.91 -20.33
CA ALA A 206 -2.54 -13.48 -21.65
C ALA A 206 -4.07 -13.68 -21.83
N GLU A 207 -4.69 -14.56 -21.03
CA GLU A 207 -6.09 -14.93 -21.18
C GLU A 207 -7.08 -14.10 -20.37
N SER A 208 -6.78 -13.87 -19.10
CA SER A 208 -7.66 -13.18 -18.18
C SER A 208 -6.88 -12.54 -17.02
N ILE A 209 -7.52 -11.59 -16.36
CA ILE A 209 -7.09 -11.04 -15.07
C ILE A 209 -8.18 -11.41 -14.06
N VAL A 210 -7.78 -12.05 -12.95
CA VAL A 210 -8.67 -12.58 -11.92
C VAL A 210 -8.27 -11.99 -10.58
N PHE A 211 -9.26 -11.51 -9.84
CA PHE A 211 -9.07 -10.89 -8.53
C PHE A 211 -9.73 -11.71 -7.45
N SER A 212 -9.04 -11.82 -6.33
CA SER A 212 -9.53 -12.50 -5.14
C SER A 212 -9.05 -11.82 -3.88
N VAL A 213 -9.80 -12.02 -2.80
CA VAL A 213 -9.32 -11.74 -1.44
C VAL A 213 -9.45 -13.01 -0.61
N ASP A 214 -8.37 -13.41 0.05
CA ASP A 214 -8.25 -14.69 0.77
C ASP A 214 -8.76 -15.88 -0.07
N ASP A 215 -8.27 -15.93 -1.32
CA ASP A 215 -8.62 -16.93 -2.35
C ASP A 215 -10.10 -16.96 -2.78
N LYS A 216 -10.93 -16.03 -2.31
CA LYS A 216 -12.32 -15.84 -2.78
C LYS A 216 -12.35 -14.88 -3.96
N VAL A 217 -12.58 -15.42 -5.15
CA VAL A 217 -12.70 -14.64 -6.39
C VAL A 217 -13.96 -13.77 -6.36
N HIS A 218 -13.80 -12.47 -6.59
CA HIS A 218 -14.92 -11.52 -6.73
C HIS A 218 -15.01 -10.89 -8.13
N TYR A 219 -13.95 -10.97 -8.93
CA TYR A 219 -13.97 -10.38 -10.27
C TYR A 219 -13.03 -11.07 -11.25
N ARG A 220 -13.45 -11.14 -12.53
CA ARG A 220 -12.65 -11.64 -13.65
C ARG A 220 -12.85 -10.73 -14.85
N TYR A 221 -11.76 -10.18 -15.35
CA TYR A 221 -11.73 -9.45 -16.62
C TYR A 221 -11.22 -10.34 -17.75
N GLN A 222 -12.11 -10.62 -18.71
CA GLN A 222 -11.83 -11.47 -19.88
C GLN A 222 -12.71 -11.03 -21.06
N PRO A 223 -12.39 -9.89 -21.71
CA PRO A 223 -13.18 -9.41 -22.83
C PRO A 223 -13.10 -10.39 -24.01
N ARG A 224 -14.24 -10.65 -24.67
CA ARG A 224 -14.32 -11.55 -25.83
C ARG A 224 -13.35 -11.18 -26.95
N LYS A 225 -13.16 -9.87 -27.18
CA LYS A 225 -12.21 -9.33 -28.15
C LYS A 225 -11.12 -8.58 -27.41
N LYS A 226 -9.88 -9.07 -27.47
CA LYS A 226 -8.70 -8.38 -26.96
C LYS A 226 -8.09 -7.52 -28.08
N ASN A 227 -8.07 -6.21 -27.87
CA ASN A 227 -7.44 -5.24 -28.76
C ASN A 227 -6.95 -4.04 -27.93
N SER A 228 -6.30 -3.07 -28.57
CA SER A 228 -5.73 -1.90 -27.88
C SER A 228 -6.73 -1.02 -27.10
N ARG A 229 -8.05 -1.20 -27.28
CA ARG A 229 -9.07 -0.51 -26.50
C ARG A 229 -9.53 -1.28 -25.27
N THR A 230 -9.53 -2.60 -25.33
CA THR A 230 -10.09 -3.48 -24.29
C THR A 230 -9.02 -4.25 -23.51
N TRP A 231 -7.82 -4.39 -24.07
CA TRP A 231 -6.75 -5.19 -23.47
C TRP A 231 -5.38 -4.53 -23.70
N PRO A 232 -5.06 -3.42 -23.01
CA PRO A 232 -3.70 -2.87 -22.97
C PRO A 232 -2.76 -3.68 -22.04
N PHE A 233 -3.18 -4.87 -21.59
CA PHE A 233 -2.50 -5.69 -20.58
C PHE A 233 -1.62 -6.78 -21.22
N ASP A 234 -0.90 -6.43 -22.29
CA ASP A 234 0.07 -7.26 -23.01
C ASP A 234 1.52 -6.74 -22.87
N ARG A 235 1.73 -5.75 -21.99
CA ARG A 235 3.01 -5.11 -21.67
C ARG A 235 3.23 -5.06 -20.16
N GLU A 236 4.48 -4.79 -19.75
CA GLU A 236 4.86 -4.71 -18.34
C GLU A 236 4.06 -3.64 -17.58
N GLN A 237 3.68 -3.99 -16.35
CA GLN A 237 3.01 -3.14 -15.37
C GLN A 237 3.91 -3.03 -14.12
N TYR A 238 3.75 -1.97 -13.34
CA TYR A 238 4.42 -1.80 -12.03
C TYR A 238 3.38 -1.51 -10.94
N ILE A 239 3.68 -1.90 -9.71
CA ILE A 239 2.78 -1.75 -8.57
C ILE A 239 2.84 -0.32 -8.05
N ILE A 240 1.67 0.19 -7.66
CA ILE A 240 1.50 1.44 -6.92
C ILE A 240 0.76 1.13 -5.62
N LEU A 241 1.30 1.67 -4.53
CA LEU A 241 0.69 1.62 -3.19
C LEU A 241 0.48 3.05 -2.71
N ASN A 242 -0.75 3.42 -2.34
CA ASN A 242 -1.01 4.74 -1.78
C ASN A 242 -2.22 4.77 -0.85
N LEU A 243 -2.34 5.88 -0.12
CA LEU A 243 -3.50 6.23 0.67
C LEU A 243 -3.95 7.66 0.31
N ALA A 244 -4.94 7.78 -0.57
CA ALA A 244 -5.53 9.06 -0.94
C ALA A 244 -6.53 9.56 0.12
N ILE A 245 -6.80 10.87 0.07
CA ILE A 245 -7.82 11.55 0.88
C ILE A 245 -8.86 12.16 -0.05
N GLU A 246 -10.10 11.71 0.10
CA GLU A 246 -11.25 12.20 -0.65
C GLU A 246 -11.67 13.60 -0.17
N SER A 247 -12.29 14.36 -1.07
CA SER A 247 -12.89 15.67 -0.71
C SER A 247 -13.96 15.60 0.40
N GLY A 248 -14.55 14.42 0.63
CA GLY A 248 -15.54 14.16 1.69
C GLY A 248 -14.95 13.75 3.04
N ILE A 249 -13.63 13.87 3.25
CA ILE A 249 -12.96 13.57 4.52
C ILE A 249 -13.61 14.29 5.70
N TYR A 250 -13.88 13.55 6.77
CA TYR A 250 -14.51 14.11 7.97
C TYR A 250 -13.57 15.09 8.69
N SER A 251 -14.14 16.17 9.25
CA SER A 251 -13.38 17.19 9.95
C SER A 251 -12.63 16.66 11.18
N SER A 252 -13.15 15.59 11.79
CA SER A 252 -12.54 14.85 12.91
C SER A 252 -11.35 13.98 12.51
N PHE A 253 -11.08 13.79 11.21
CA PHE A 253 -9.91 13.06 10.75
C PHE A 253 -8.63 13.71 11.28
N ASN A 254 -7.71 12.88 11.77
CA ASN A 254 -6.39 13.29 12.22
C ASN A 254 -5.30 12.50 11.48
N SER A 255 -5.41 11.18 11.48
CA SER A 255 -4.51 10.26 10.78
C SER A 255 -5.21 8.94 10.48
N ALA A 256 -4.77 8.27 9.42
CA ALA A 256 -5.11 6.87 9.13
C ALA A 256 -3.94 6.18 8.43
N GLN A 257 -3.87 4.85 8.54
CA GLN A 257 -2.78 4.07 7.95
C GLN A 257 -3.29 2.86 7.18
N MET A 258 -2.66 2.61 6.03
CA MET A 258 -2.65 1.31 5.38
C MET A 258 -1.39 0.57 5.81
N GLU A 259 -1.56 -0.66 6.27
CA GLU A 259 -0.49 -1.49 6.80
C GLU A 259 -0.29 -2.70 5.89
N ILE A 260 0.93 -2.96 5.45
CA ILE A 260 1.25 -3.99 4.47
C ILE A 260 2.36 -4.87 5.03
N ASP A 261 2.07 -6.17 5.11
CA ASP A 261 2.97 -7.21 5.60
C ASP A 261 3.95 -7.65 4.50
N TYR A 262 3.46 -7.91 3.29
CA TYR A 262 4.33 -8.18 2.16
C TYR A 262 3.70 -7.80 0.83
N VAL A 263 4.57 -7.65 -0.17
CA VAL A 263 4.21 -7.69 -1.58
C VAL A 263 5.01 -8.81 -2.23
N ARG A 264 4.33 -9.77 -2.86
CA ARG A 264 4.96 -10.90 -3.56
C ARG A 264 4.43 -11.00 -4.98
N ILE A 265 5.35 -11.18 -5.93
CA ILE A 265 5.04 -11.37 -7.34
C ILE A 265 5.62 -12.71 -7.76
N TYR A 266 4.76 -13.56 -8.32
CA TYR A 266 5.09 -14.90 -8.79
C TYR A 266 4.98 -14.96 -10.31
N ALA A 267 5.83 -15.75 -10.94
CA ALA A 267 5.74 -16.00 -12.38
C ALA A 267 4.41 -16.68 -12.76
N GLU A 268 4.02 -16.53 -14.03
CA GLU A 268 2.87 -17.26 -14.58
C GLU A 268 3.07 -18.78 -14.44
N GLY A 269 2.03 -19.48 -13.98
CA GLY A 269 2.08 -20.92 -13.73
C GLY A 269 2.77 -21.34 -12.43
N ALA A 270 3.27 -20.40 -11.61
CA ALA A 270 3.75 -20.72 -10.27
C ALA A 270 2.60 -21.18 -9.35
N PHE A 271 2.85 -22.20 -8.53
CA PHE A 271 1.91 -22.67 -7.52
C PHE A 271 1.90 -21.74 -6.30
N SER A 272 0.79 -21.69 -5.56
CA SER A 272 0.73 -21.02 -4.25
C SER A 272 1.78 -21.64 -3.31
N GLY A 273 2.63 -20.80 -2.71
CA GLY A 273 3.79 -21.23 -1.91
C GLY A 273 5.10 -21.42 -2.69
N GLY A 274 5.13 -21.13 -4.01
CA GLY A 274 6.37 -21.04 -4.78
C GLY A 274 7.27 -19.88 -4.35
N GLN A 275 8.50 -19.83 -4.87
CA GLN A 275 9.38 -18.67 -4.65
C GLN A 275 8.93 -17.48 -5.53
N PRO A 276 8.75 -16.27 -4.96
CA PRO A 276 8.41 -15.10 -5.76
C PRO A 276 9.59 -14.71 -6.67
N VAL A 277 9.28 -14.22 -7.87
CA VAL A 277 10.27 -13.61 -8.77
C VAL A 277 10.72 -12.24 -8.27
N TRP A 278 9.89 -11.60 -7.45
CA TRP A 278 10.19 -10.37 -6.75
C TRP A 278 9.31 -10.27 -5.50
N SER A 279 9.87 -9.85 -4.38
CA SER A 279 9.10 -9.56 -3.18
C SER A 279 9.71 -8.44 -2.33
N ASP A 280 8.87 -7.89 -1.47
CA ASP A 280 9.28 -7.12 -0.30
C ASP A 280 8.50 -7.61 0.92
N GLU A 281 9.24 -8.11 1.91
CA GLU A 281 8.70 -8.64 3.16
C GLU A 281 8.69 -7.58 4.28
N PHE A 282 9.27 -6.40 4.02
CA PHE A 282 9.29 -5.27 4.96
C PHE A 282 9.88 -5.61 6.35
N ASP A 283 10.85 -6.54 6.37
CA ASP A 283 11.68 -6.91 7.53
C ASP A 283 12.79 -5.88 7.83
#